data_AF-A0A251TFT5-F1
#
_entry.id   AF-A0A251TFT5-F1
#
_cell.length_a   1.000
_cell.length_b   1.000
_cell.length_c   1.000
_cell.angle_alpha   90.00
_cell.angle_beta   90.00
_cell.angle_gamma   90.00
#
_symmetry.space_group_name_H-M   'P 1'
#
loop_
_entity.id
_entity.type
_entity.pdbx_description
1 polymer ?
#
loop_
_entity_poly.entity_id
_entity_poly.type
_entity_poly.pdbx_seq_one_letter_code
_entity_poly.pdbx_strand_id
1 'polypeptide(L)' 'MEWIETQLDNESIFPQKLGVPFPPNFQDVVKTIFKRLFRVYAHIYHSHFQMIMSLKEEAHLNTYFKHFVLFTWV' A
#
# COMPACT_ATOMS: atom_id res chain seq x y z
N MET A 1 10.56 1.63 -0.89
CA MET A 1 9.22 2.17 -1.26
C MET A 1 9.24 2.77 -2.66
N GLU A 2 10.37 3.32 -3.10
CA GLU A 2 10.63 3.87 -4.45
C GLU A 2 9.96 3.10 -5.62
N TRP A 3 10.02 1.76 -5.67
CA TRP A 3 9.33 1.04 -6.76
C TRP A 3 7.82 1.31 -6.82
N ILE A 4 7.15 1.43 -5.67
CA ILE A 4 5.71 1.74 -5.62
C ILE A 4 5.49 3.18 -6.10
N GLU A 5 6.32 4.11 -5.65
CA GLU A 5 6.29 5.52 -6.05
C GLU A 5 6.44 5.66 -7.56
N THR A 6 7.41 4.98 -8.18
CA THR A 6 7.57 4.99 -9.64
C THR A 6 6.39 4.38 -10.40
N GLN A 7 5.63 3.46 -9.80
CA GLN A 7 4.39 2.99 -10.42
C GLN A 7 3.28 4.04 -10.34
N LEU A 8 3.16 4.73 -9.19
CA LEU A 8 2.13 5.74 -8.95
C LEU A 8 2.35 7.00 -9.81
N ASP A 9 3.61 7.39 -10.01
CA ASP A 9 3.98 8.56 -10.82
C ASP A 9 3.92 8.28 -12.33
N ASN A 10 3.77 7.02 -12.74
CA ASN A 10 3.70 6.65 -14.14
C ASN A 10 2.30 6.93 -14.71
N GLU A 11 2.17 8.02 -15.47
CA GLU A 11 0.91 8.41 -16.13
C GLU A 11 0.34 7.34 -17.08
N SER A 12 1.15 6.41 -17.56
CA SER A 12 0.66 5.28 -18.38
C SER A 12 -0.06 4.22 -17.54
N ILE A 13 0.19 4.19 -16.22
CA ILE A 13 -0.45 3.29 -15.26
C ILE A 13 -1.56 4.02 -14.50
N PHE A 14 -1.28 5.24 -14.02
CA PHE A 14 -2.20 6.12 -13.31
C PHE A 14 -2.41 7.41 -14.10
N PRO A 15 -3.35 7.44 -15.07
CA PRO A 15 -3.60 8.64 -15.86
C PRO A 15 -4.10 9.80 -14.99
N GLN A 16 -3.49 10.97 -15.14
CA GLN A 16 -3.88 12.17 -14.38
C GLN A 16 -4.92 13.04 -15.09
N LYS A 17 -5.13 12.81 -16.39
CA LYS A 17 -6.08 13.56 -17.22
C LYS A 17 -7.44 12.88 -17.24
N LEU A 18 -8.50 13.66 -17.04
CA LEU A 18 -9.88 13.19 -17.16
C LEU A 18 -10.15 12.66 -18.57
N GLY A 19 -10.84 11.52 -18.65
CA GLY A 19 -11.20 10.87 -19.92
C GLY A 19 -10.16 9.90 -20.49
N VAL A 20 -8.98 9.78 -19.89
CA VAL A 20 -8.01 8.75 -20.26
C VAL A 20 -8.31 7.46 -19.49
N PRO A 21 -8.52 6.31 -20.16
CA PRO A 21 -8.78 5.05 -19.48
C PRO A 21 -7.51 4.49 -18.83
N PHE A 22 -7.69 3.74 -17.74
CA PHE A 22 -6.62 2.94 -17.14
C PHE A 22 -6.18 1.81 -18.09
N PRO A 23 -4.90 1.36 -18.01
CA PRO A 23 -4.43 0.28 -18.88
C PRO A 23 -5.09 -1.07 -18.53
N PRO A 24 -5.14 -2.03 -19.47
CA PRO A 24 -5.79 -3.32 -19.25
C PRO A 24 -5.22 -4.13 -18.08
N ASN A 25 -3.93 -3.96 -17.78
CA ASN A 25 -3.22 -4.63 -16.69
C ASN A 25 -3.25 -3.84 -15.36
N PHE A 26 -4.02 -2.76 -15.27
CA PHE A 26 -4.05 -1.89 -14.09
C PHE A 26 -4.29 -2.67 -12.79
N GLN A 27 -5.27 -3.57 -12.79
CA GLN A 27 -5.58 -4.37 -11.60
C GLN A 27 -4.41 -5.24 -11.15
N ASP A 28 -3.63 -5.81 -12.07
CA ASP A 28 -2.46 -6.64 -11.73
C ASP A 28 -1.33 -5.82 -11.14
N VAL A 29 -1.14 -4.60 -11.65
CA VAL A 29 -0.19 -3.63 -11.09
C VAL A 29 -0.60 -3.24 -9.68
N VAL A 30 -1.88 -2.89 -9.48
CA VAL A 30 -2.44 -2.53 -8.16
C VAL A 30 -2.31 -3.68 -7.16
N LYS A 31 -2.64 -4.91 -7.55
CA LYS A 31 -2.42 -6.12 -6.71
C LYS A 31 -0.95 -6.27 -6.30
N THR A 32 -0.02 -5.95 -7.21
CA THR A 32 1.42 -6.01 -6.93
C THR A 32 1.86 -4.92 -5.96
N ILE A 33 1.33 -3.70 -6.08
CA ILE A 33 1.56 -2.60 -5.14
C ILE A 33 1.08 -3.01 -3.74
N PHE A 34 -0.17 -3.46 -3.61
CA PHE A 34 -0.72 -3.88 -2.31
C PHE A 34 0.05 -5.05 -1.70
N LYS A 35 0.47 -6.05 -2.49
CA LYS A 35 1.32 -7.15 -2.01
C LYS A 35 2.66 -6.67 -1.43
N ARG A 36 3.26 -5.65 -2.03
CA ARG A 36 4.51 -5.05 -1.52
C ARG A 36 4.26 -4.23 -0.24
N LEU A 37 3.19 -3.44 -0.19
CA LEU A 37 2.79 -2.69 1.02
C LEU A 37 2.49 -3.64 2.19
N PHE A 38 1.83 -4.77 1.94
CA PHE A 38 1.57 -5.78 2.96
C PHE A 38 2.86 -6.31 3.59
N ARG A 39 3.92 -6.54 2.80
CA ARG A 39 5.23 -6.97 3.33
C ARG A 39 5.86 -5.93 4.25
N VAL A 40 5.63 -4.64 3.99
CA VAL A 40 6.09 -3.56 4.87
C VAL A 40 5.36 -3.61 6.21
N TYR A 41 4.02 -3.74 6.20
CA TYR A 41 3.25 -3.96 7.44
C TYR A 41 3.75 -5.19 8.20
N ALA A 42 3.89 -6.33 7.53
CA ALA A 42 4.38 -7.57 8.14
C ALA A 42 5.76 -7.38 8.80
N HIS A 43 6.68 -6.67 8.13
CA HIS A 43 8.00 -6.39 8.68
C HIS A 43 7.93 -5.48 9.93
N ILE A 44 7.10 -4.45 9.90
CA ILE A 44 6.90 -3.54 11.06
C ILE A 44 6.34 -4.32 12.24
N TYR A 45 5.27 -5.09 12.05
CA TYR A 45 4.66 -5.91 13.10
C TYR A 45 5.63 -6.97 13.66
N HIS A 46 6.44 -7.59 12.81
CA HIS A 46 7.36 -8.64 13.26
C HIS A 46 8.62 -8.09 13.94
N SER A 47 9.22 -7.03 13.39
CA SER A 47 10.60 -6.62 13.72
C SER A 47 10.67 -5.32 14.50
N HIS A 48 9.64 -4.47 14.43
CA HIS A 48 9.65 -3.12 14.99
C HIS A 48 8.48 -2.82 15.93
N PHE A 49 7.63 -3.80 16.25
CA PHE A 49 6.43 -3.56 17.04
C PHE A 49 6.71 -3.02 18.44
N GLN A 50 7.79 -3.47 19.09
CA GLN A 50 8.22 -2.93 20.39
C GLN A 50 8.57 -1.43 20.32
N MET A 51 9.19 -0.99 19.23
CA MET A 51 9.48 0.42 18.99
C MET A 51 8.17 1.21 18.78
N ILE A 52 7.22 0.67 18.01
CA ILE A 52 5.90 1.31 17.81
C ILE A 52 5.16 1.48 19.14
N MET A 53 5.18 0.47 20.01
CA MET A 53 4.59 0.54 21.35
C MET A 53 5.28 1.60 22.21
N SER A 54 6.61 1.72 22.14
CA SER A 54 7.36 2.74 22.89
C SER A 54 6.98 4.17 22.48
N LEU A 55 6.56 4.34 21.22
CA LEU A 55 6.08 5.60 20.67
C LEU A 55 4.58 5.83 20.93
N LYS A 56 3.85 4.85 21.47
CA LYS A 56 2.39 4.86 21.67
C LYS A 56 1.58 5.01 20.38
N GLU A 57 2.11 4.45 19.28
CA GLU A 57 1.54 4.55 17.93
C GLU A 57 0.85 3.25 17.46
N GLU A 58 0.72 2.26 18.35
CA GLU A 58 0.15 0.94 18.00
C GLU A 58 -1.31 1.01 17.56
N ALA A 59 -2.09 1.93 18.14
CA ALA A 59 -3.49 2.13 17.77
C ALA A 59 -3.61 2.65 16.33
N HIS A 60 -2.74 3.57 15.93
CA HIS A 60 -2.68 4.08 14.55
C HIS A 60 -2.28 2.98 13.59
N LEU A 61 -1.18 2.25 13.87
CA LEU A 61 -0.73 1.14 13.04
C LEU A 61 -1.84 0.11 12.82
N ASN A 62 -2.54 -0.30 13.88
CA ASN A 62 -3.64 -1.26 13.82
C ASN A 62 -4.84 -0.75 13.03
N THR A 63 -5.19 0.52 13.17
CA THR A 63 -6.31 1.13 12.45
C THR A 63 -6.02 1.17 10.94
N TYR A 64 -4.83 1.63 10.55
CA TYR A 64 -4.44 1.67 9.14
C TYR A 64 -4.31 0.27 8.55
N PHE A 65 -3.75 -0.69 9.28
CA PHE A 65 -3.64 -2.07 8.82
C PHE A 65 -5.02 -2.74 8.67
N LYS A 66 -5.95 -2.51 9.61
CA LYS A 66 -7.33 -3.01 9.49
C LYS A 66 -8.02 -2.46 8.25
N HIS A 67 -7.92 -1.15 8.01
CA HIS A 67 -8.47 -0.52 6.81
C HIS A 67 -7.85 -1.11 5.53
N PHE A 68 -6.52 -1.25 5.51
CA PHE A 68 -5.80 -1.87 4.40
C PHE A 68 -6.32 -3.28 4.10
N VAL A 69 -6.41 -4.15 5.11
CA VAL A 69 -6.88 -5.53 4.93
C VAL A 69 -8.29 -5.56 4.38
N LEU A 70 -9.22 -4.80 4.98
CA LEU A 70 -10.62 -4.74 4.53
C LEU A 70 -10.75 -4.23 3.09
N PHE A 71 -9.93 -3.26 2.68
CA PHE A 71 -9.92 -2.75 1.31
C PHE A 71 -9.39 -3.79 0.31
N THR A 72 -8.36 -4.56 0.69
CA THR A 72 -7.72 -5.58 -0.17
C THR A 72 -8.38 -6.96 -0.13
N TRP A 73 -9.42 -7.14 0.69
CA TRP A 73 -10.08 -8.44 0.89
C TRP A 73 -11.02 -8.81 -0.27
N VAL A 74 -11.32 -7.87 -1.17
CA VAL A 74 -12.16 -8.06 -2.38
C VAL A 74 -11.27 -8.32 -3.59
#